data_AF-A0A829X174-F1
#
_entry.id   AF-A0A829X174-F1
#
_cell.length_a   1.000
_cell.length_b   1.000
_cell.length_c   1.000
_cell.angle_alpha   90.00
_cell.angle_beta   90.00
_cell.angle_gamma   90.00
#
_symmetry.space_group_name_H-M   'P 1'
#
loop_
_entity.id
_entity.type
_entity.pdbx_description
1 polymer ?
#
loop_
_entity_poly.entity_id
_entity_poly.type
_entity_poly.pdbx_seq_one_letter_code
_entity_poly.pdbx_strand_id
1 'polypeptide(L)'
;MSVGFASFRLGIAELAILGLVAPTQCDDLPEWSVEDMAVFRQAADLVLRNGENVPWPFRNGLDALTEARQVVENMESGWWPQVDVSGGLDDQGIIPVHDLTLPALWGAECLLARMAHRNLLASVPAVQAVELFIDRANDRLEALQACQREGRVADDVPSLEDACEDLSDALAEAGPVFMVWPYAKPEPA
;
A
#
# COMPACT_ATOMS: atom_id res chain seq x y z
N MET A 1 -22.38 13.59 -25.66
CA MET A 1 -22.44 12.70 -24.48
C MET A 1 -21.12 12.83 -23.77
N SER A 2 -21.06 13.54 -22.64
CA SER A 2 -19.86 13.52 -21.79
C SER A 2 -19.80 12.13 -21.17
N VAL A 3 -18.75 11.38 -21.48
CA VAL A 3 -18.40 10.22 -20.67
C VAL A 3 -18.12 10.80 -19.28
N GLY A 4 -19.05 10.62 -18.35
CA GLY A 4 -18.81 10.96 -16.96
C GLY A 4 -17.68 10.05 -16.51
N PHE A 5 -16.47 10.60 -16.41
CA PHE A 5 -15.43 9.94 -15.65
C PHE A 5 -15.98 9.84 -14.24
N ALA A 6 -16.39 8.65 -13.82
CA ALA A 6 -16.54 8.37 -12.41
C ALA A 6 -15.23 8.83 -11.78
N SER A 7 -15.32 9.79 -10.86
CA SER A 7 -14.16 10.30 -10.12
C SER A 7 -13.51 9.09 -9.45
N PHE A 8 -12.42 8.60 -10.03
CA PHE A 8 -11.65 7.53 -9.45
C PHE A 8 -11.05 8.08 -8.16
N ARG A 9 -11.58 7.65 -7.02
CA ARG A 9 -10.99 8.00 -5.72
C ARG A 9 -9.96 6.95 -5.37
N LEU A 10 -8.77 7.41 -5.00
CA LEU A 10 -7.65 6.54 -4.65
C LEU A 10 -7.71 6.24 -3.15
N GLY A 11 -8.07 5.01 -2.77
CA GLY A 11 -8.03 4.55 -1.38
C GLY A 11 -6.74 3.80 -1.05
N ILE A 12 -6.65 3.34 0.21
CA ILE A 12 -5.52 2.53 0.70
C ILE A 12 -5.38 1.25 -0.12
N ALA A 13 -6.49 0.60 -0.46
CA ALA A 13 -6.50 -0.62 -1.27
C ALA A 13 -5.90 -0.39 -2.67
N GLU A 14 -6.27 0.69 -3.37
CA GLU A 14 -5.75 0.99 -4.71
C GLU A 14 -4.24 1.29 -4.69
N LEU A 15 -3.77 2.03 -3.67
CA LEU A 15 -2.35 2.26 -3.47
C LEU A 15 -1.61 0.97 -3.13
N ALA A 16 -2.17 0.15 -2.25
CA ALA A 16 -1.60 -1.14 -1.87
C ALA A 16 -1.47 -2.09 -3.07
N ILE A 17 -2.48 -2.14 -3.94
CA ILE A 17 -2.43 -2.91 -5.19
C ILE A 17 -1.29 -2.40 -6.09
N LEU A 18 -1.15 -1.07 -6.25
CA LEU A 18 -0.08 -0.49 -7.04
C LEU A 18 1.30 -0.86 -6.47
N GLY A 19 1.47 -0.75 -5.15
CA GLY A 19 2.70 -1.10 -4.47
C GLY A 19 3.03 -2.58 -4.50
N LEU A 20 2.04 -3.47 -4.40
CA LEU A 20 2.28 -4.92 -4.51
C LEU A 20 2.61 -5.36 -5.95
N VAL A 21 2.12 -4.65 -6.96
CA VAL A 21 2.46 -4.92 -8.37
C VAL A 21 3.84 -4.37 -8.73
N ALA A 22 4.28 -3.30 -8.06
CA ALA A 22 5.55 -2.63 -8.28
C ALA A 22 6.18 -2.18 -6.94
N PRO A 23 6.62 -3.13 -6.10
CA PRO A 23 7.16 -2.83 -4.77
C PRO A 23 8.46 -2.03 -4.91
N THR A 24 8.58 -0.98 -4.11
CA THR A 24 9.79 -0.18 -4.09
C THR A 24 10.93 -1.01 -3.53
N GLN A 25 12.11 -0.83 -4.11
CA GLN A 25 13.34 -1.44 -3.61
C GLN A 25 13.85 -0.60 -2.44
N CYS A 26 14.33 -1.25 -1.39
CA CYS A 26 15.13 -0.55 -0.38
C CYS A 26 16.56 -0.39 -0.93
N ASP A 27 17.10 0.82 -0.83
CA ASP A 27 18.52 1.04 -1.10
C ASP A 27 19.33 0.12 -0.16
N ASP A 28 20.32 -0.56 -0.71
CA ASP A 28 21.17 -1.56 -0.04
C ASP A 28 20.57 -2.98 0.15
N LEU A 29 19.32 -3.25 -0.28
CA LEU A 29 18.76 -4.61 -0.30
C LEU A 29 18.80 -5.25 -1.70
N PRO A 30 18.87 -6.60 -1.79
CA PRO A 30 18.73 -7.31 -3.06
C PRO A 30 17.43 -6.99 -3.80
N GLU A 31 17.47 -7.03 -5.14
CA GLU A 31 16.25 -6.94 -5.95
C GLU A 31 15.30 -8.12 -5.67
N TRP A 32 13.99 -7.85 -5.73
CA TRP A 32 12.96 -8.88 -5.62
C TRP A 32 13.09 -9.92 -6.72
N SER A 33 13.09 -11.21 -6.35
CA SER A 33 13.14 -12.29 -7.33
C SER A 33 11.82 -12.38 -8.12
N VAL A 34 11.83 -13.13 -9.23
CA VAL A 34 10.61 -13.36 -10.03
C VAL A 34 9.55 -14.09 -9.19
N GLU A 35 10.00 -15.00 -8.33
CA GLU A 35 9.19 -15.76 -7.39
C GLU A 35 8.56 -14.83 -6.34
N ASP A 36 9.34 -13.93 -5.73
CA ASP A 36 8.83 -12.93 -4.77
C ASP A 36 7.79 -12.02 -5.42
N MET A 37 8.09 -11.53 -6.62
CA MET A 37 7.16 -10.71 -7.41
C MET A 37 5.86 -11.45 -7.75
N ALA A 38 5.89 -12.78 -7.91
CA ALA A 38 4.69 -13.58 -8.13
C ALA A 38 3.83 -13.67 -6.86
N VAL A 39 4.46 -13.76 -5.67
CA VAL A 39 3.76 -13.73 -4.37
C VAL A 39 3.09 -12.35 -4.17
N PHE A 40 3.82 -11.25 -4.39
CA PHE A 40 3.23 -9.92 -4.26
C PHE A 40 2.06 -9.68 -5.21
N ARG A 41 2.12 -10.19 -6.45
CA ARG A 41 0.99 -10.14 -7.39
C ARG A 41 -0.24 -10.89 -6.89
N GLN A 42 -0.06 -12.05 -6.27
CA GLN A 42 -1.19 -12.79 -5.68
C GLN A 42 -1.79 -12.04 -4.49
N ALA A 43 -0.97 -11.35 -3.69
CA ALA A 43 -1.44 -10.49 -2.63
C ALA A 43 -2.23 -9.29 -3.19
N ALA A 44 -1.75 -8.67 -4.27
CA ALA A 44 -2.46 -7.60 -4.97
C ALA A 44 -3.83 -8.08 -5.48
N ASP A 45 -3.90 -9.28 -6.07
CA ASP A 45 -5.15 -9.89 -6.53
C ASP A 45 -6.12 -10.15 -5.37
N LEU A 46 -5.61 -10.50 -4.18
CA LEU A 46 -6.42 -10.70 -2.97
C LEU A 46 -7.03 -9.38 -2.50
N VAL A 47 -6.23 -8.30 -2.43
CA VAL A 47 -6.68 -6.94 -2.08
C VAL A 47 -7.69 -6.44 -3.11
N LEU A 48 -7.43 -6.65 -4.41
CA LEU A 48 -8.36 -6.25 -5.48
C LEU A 48 -9.76 -6.89 -5.33
N ARG A 49 -9.85 -8.11 -4.79
CA ARG A 49 -11.13 -8.81 -4.61
C ARG A 49 -11.87 -8.43 -3.33
N ASN A 50 -11.15 -8.05 -2.28
CA ASN A 50 -11.70 -7.87 -0.94
C ASN A 50 -11.65 -6.41 -0.44
N GLY A 51 -10.99 -5.52 -1.18
CA GLY A 51 -10.70 -4.15 -0.75
C GLY A 51 -9.68 -4.11 0.38
N GLU A 52 -9.79 -3.07 1.20
CA GLU A 52 -8.90 -2.84 2.35
C GLU A 52 -9.13 -3.83 3.51
N ASN A 53 -10.38 -4.27 3.70
CA ASN A 53 -10.77 -5.14 4.80
C ASN A 53 -10.58 -6.62 4.45
N VAL A 54 -9.35 -7.02 4.13
CA VAL A 54 -9.02 -8.43 3.89
C VAL A 54 -9.07 -9.19 5.22
N PRO A 55 -9.96 -10.18 5.38
CA PRO A 55 -10.07 -10.91 6.64
C PRO A 55 -8.80 -11.73 6.88
N TRP A 56 -8.26 -11.68 8.10
CA TRP A 56 -7.16 -12.54 8.49
C TRP A 56 -7.58 -14.02 8.40
N PRO A 57 -6.73 -14.91 7.86
CA PRO A 57 -7.12 -16.29 7.64
C PRO A 57 -7.34 -17.04 8.97
N PHE A 58 -8.49 -17.72 9.09
CA PHE A 58 -8.82 -18.52 10.27
C PHE A 58 -7.96 -19.80 10.34
N ARG A 59 -7.49 -20.16 11.55
CA ARG A 59 -6.99 -21.51 11.92
C ARG A 59 -5.96 -22.11 10.95
N ASN A 60 -4.85 -21.42 10.73
CA ASN A 60 -3.66 -21.89 9.97
C ASN A 60 -3.73 -21.80 8.45
N GLY A 61 -4.69 -21.07 7.87
CA GLY A 61 -4.56 -20.66 6.47
C GLY A 61 -3.41 -19.66 6.32
N LEU A 62 -2.46 -19.92 5.44
CA LEU A 62 -1.66 -18.85 4.85
C LEU A 62 -2.49 -18.30 3.69
N ASP A 63 -2.64 -16.98 3.64
CA ASP A 63 -3.14 -16.30 2.45
C ASP A 63 -2.00 -15.53 1.79
N ALA A 64 -2.28 -14.98 0.60
CA ALA A 64 -1.26 -14.33 -0.19
C ALA A 64 -0.65 -13.09 0.51
N LEU A 65 -1.39 -12.40 1.39
CA LEU A 65 -0.86 -11.28 2.17
C LEU A 65 0.07 -11.75 3.29
N THR A 66 -0.28 -12.84 3.97
CA THR A 66 0.61 -13.46 4.96
C THR A 66 1.90 -13.95 4.30
N GLU A 67 1.82 -14.56 3.11
CA GLU A 67 2.99 -15.00 2.34
C GLU A 67 3.84 -13.82 1.87
N ALA A 68 3.23 -12.76 1.33
CA ALA A 68 3.93 -11.55 0.93
C ALA A 68 4.66 -10.89 2.11
N ARG A 69 4.01 -10.80 3.27
CA ARG A 69 4.65 -10.30 4.50
C ARG A 69 5.85 -11.17 4.89
N GLN A 70 5.76 -12.49 4.76
CA GLN A 70 6.87 -13.39 5.06
C GLN A 70 8.05 -13.20 4.09
N VAL A 71 7.79 -12.93 2.81
CA VAL A 71 8.85 -12.58 1.84
C VAL A 71 9.59 -11.33 2.30
N VAL A 72 8.86 -10.28 2.71
CA VAL A 72 9.46 -9.05 3.24
C VAL A 72 10.25 -9.31 4.52
N GLU A 73 9.68 -10.08 5.46
CA GLU A 73 10.33 -10.43 6.73
C GLU A 73 11.64 -11.21 6.54
N ASN A 74 11.71 -12.06 5.51
CA ASN A 74 12.93 -12.79 5.16
C ASN A 74 14.03 -11.88 4.59
N MET A 75 13.64 -10.75 3.99
CA MET A 75 14.55 -9.75 3.44
C MET A 75 15.05 -8.81 4.54
N GLU A 76 14.12 -8.21 5.29
CA GLU A 76 14.39 -7.30 6.40
C GLU A 76 13.34 -7.49 7.50
N SER A 77 13.79 -7.92 8.68
CA SER A 77 12.89 -8.28 9.78
C SER A 77 12.18 -7.08 10.36
N GLY A 78 10.86 -7.19 10.54
CA GLY A 78 10.03 -6.12 11.09
C GLY A 78 9.72 -4.99 10.10
N TRP A 79 10.17 -5.08 8.84
CA TRP A 79 9.91 -4.02 7.86
C TRP A 79 8.42 -3.91 7.52
N TRP A 80 7.72 -5.05 7.38
CA TRP A 80 6.25 -5.11 7.34
C TRP A 80 5.71 -5.70 8.66
N PRO A 81 5.33 -4.84 9.63
CA PRO A 81 4.97 -5.31 10.96
C PRO A 81 3.68 -6.14 10.94
N GLN A 82 3.62 -7.17 11.79
CA GLN A 82 2.35 -7.80 12.14
C GLN A 82 1.57 -6.84 13.04
N VAL A 83 0.32 -6.59 12.68
CA VAL A 83 -0.54 -5.65 13.40
C VAL A 83 -1.64 -6.42 14.13
N ASP A 84 -1.74 -6.14 15.42
CA ASP A 84 -2.72 -6.71 16.32
C ASP A 84 -3.61 -5.57 16.85
N VAL A 85 -4.93 -5.77 16.87
CA VAL A 85 -5.91 -4.80 17.37
C VAL A 85 -6.78 -5.42 18.47
N SER A 86 -7.40 -4.60 19.30
CA SER A 86 -8.43 -5.10 20.22
C SER A 86 -9.66 -5.55 19.45
N GLY A 87 -10.15 -6.75 19.76
CA GLY A 87 -11.46 -7.21 19.33
C GLY A 87 -12.56 -6.25 19.78
N GLY A 88 -13.58 -6.08 18.95
CA GLY A 88 -14.69 -5.17 19.23
C GLY A 88 -15.42 -5.48 20.55
N LEU A 89 -16.40 -4.65 20.90
CA LEU A 89 -17.08 -4.59 22.21
C LEU A 89 -17.53 -5.95 22.83
N ASP A 90 -17.69 -7.00 22.02
CA ASP A 90 -18.15 -8.33 22.45
C ASP A 90 -17.03 -9.41 22.51
N ASP A 91 -15.83 -9.16 21.97
CA ASP A 91 -14.71 -10.10 21.92
C ASP A 91 -13.50 -9.55 22.70
N GLN A 92 -13.28 -10.05 23.91
CA GLN A 92 -12.12 -9.70 24.78
C GLN A 92 -10.79 -10.31 24.27
N GLY A 93 -10.55 -10.31 22.96
CA GLY A 93 -9.40 -10.94 22.32
C GLY A 93 -8.56 -9.95 21.53
N ILE A 94 -7.28 -10.25 21.39
CA ILE A 94 -6.39 -9.58 20.43
C ILE A 94 -6.58 -10.26 19.07
N ILE A 95 -6.83 -9.48 18.02
CA ILE A 95 -7.09 -9.99 16.67
C ILE A 95 -5.99 -9.48 15.72
N PRO A 96 -5.28 -10.37 15.01
CA PRO A 96 -4.34 -9.96 13.97
C PRO A 96 -5.10 -9.43 12.74
N VAL A 97 -4.56 -8.40 12.10
CA VAL A 97 -5.13 -7.79 10.90
C VAL A 97 -4.07 -7.61 9.81
N HIS A 98 -4.53 -7.64 8.56
CA HIS A 98 -3.69 -7.30 7.41
C HIS A 98 -3.59 -5.78 7.28
N ASP A 99 -2.48 -5.22 7.76
CA ASP A 99 -2.19 -3.81 7.57
C ASP A 99 -1.53 -3.56 6.21
N LEU A 100 -2.13 -2.67 5.41
CA LEU A 100 -1.70 -2.39 4.04
C LEU A 100 -0.79 -1.16 3.92
N THR A 101 -0.27 -0.62 5.03
CA THR A 101 0.52 0.62 5.00
C THR A 101 1.79 0.51 4.17
N LEU A 102 2.57 -0.56 4.34
CA LEU A 102 3.80 -0.76 3.56
C LEU A 102 3.50 -0.91 2.05
N PRO A 103 2.54 -1.77 1.64
CA PRO A 103 2.04 -1.76 0.26
C PRO A 103 1.61 -0.39 -0.24
N ALA A 104 0.85 0.38 0.55
CA ALA A 104 0.34 1.68 0.14
C ALA A 104 1.47 2.71 -0.02
N LEU A 105 2.48 2.68 0.86
CA LEU A 105 3.70 3.46 0.75
C LEU A 105 4.42 3.18 -0.58
N TRP A 106 4.67 1.91 -0.91
CA TRP A 106 5.26 1.53 -2.20
C TRP A 106 4.43 2.01 -3.39
N GLY A 107 3.10 1.96 -3.27
CA GLY A 107 2.20 2.51 -4.29
C GLY A 107 2.40 4.00 -4.50
N ALA A 108 2.51 4.77 -3.42
CA ALA A 108 2.73 6.21 -3.46
C ALA A 108 4.11 6.57 -4.02
N GLU A 109 5.17 5.84 -3.64
CA GLU A 109 6.51 6.01 -4.20
C GLU A 109 6.55 5.69 -5.69
N CYS A 110 5.87 4.62 -6.13
CA CYS A 110 5.72 4.29 -7.54
C CYS A 110 5.01 5.41 -8.30
N LEU A 111 3.96 5.98 -7.72
CA LEU A 111 3.23 7.11 -8.29
C LEU A 111 4.14 8.34 -8.41
N LEU A 112 4.89 8.68 -7.36
CA LEU A 112 5.83 9.80 -7.34
C LEU A 112 6.93 9.63 -8.42
N ALA A 113 7.52 8.44 -8.53
CA ALA A 113 8.51 8.13 -9.56
C ALA A 113 7.95 8.32 -10.98
N ARG A 114 6.68 7.93 -11.20
CA ARG A 114 6.00 8.15 -12.50
C ARG A 114 5.71 9.63 -12.76
N MET A 115 5.37 10.40 -11.73
CA MET A 115 5.20 11.86 -11.85
C MET A 115 6.52 12.54 -12.22
N ALA A 116 7.61 12.17 -11.55
CA ALA A 116 8.96 12.66 -11.83
C ALA A 116 9.40 12.31 -13.27
N HIS A 117 9.14 11.08 -13.73
CA HIS A 117 9.43 10.66 -15.11
C HIS A 117 8.70 11.52 -16.16
N ARG A 118 7.56 12.10 -15.81
CA ARG A 118 6.79 13.01 -16.66
C ARG A 118 7.18 14.49 -16.47
N ASN A 119 8.25 14.77 -15.74
CA ASN A 119 8.74 16.11 -15.41
C ASN A 119 7.71 16.99 -14.69
N LEU A 120 6.85 16.39 -13.86
CA LEU A 120 6.02 17.17 -12.95
C LEU A 120 6.88 17.77 -11.85
N LEU A 121 6.65 19.04 -11.54
CA LEU A 121 7.40 19.79 -10.55
C LEU A 121 6.88 19.49 -9.14
N ALA A 122 7.74 19.57 -8.14
CA ALA A 122 7.36 19.46 -6.72
C ALA A 122 6.38 20.55 -6.26
N SER A 123 6.21 21.63 -7.02
CA SER A 123 5.19 22.66 -6.77
C SER A 123 3.78 22.28 -7.26
N VAL A 124 3.65 21.15 -7.97
CA VAL A 124 2.35 20.64 -8.41
C VAL A 124 1.62 20.08 -7.19
N PRO A 125 0.39 20.52 -6.88
CA PRO A 125 -0.35 20.06 -5.69
C PRO A 125 -0.45 18.53 -5.57
N ALA A 126 -0.64 17.83 -6.70
CA ALA A 126 -0.67 16.37 -6.73
C ALA A 126 0.68 15.73 -6.31
N VAL A 127 1.82 16.34 -6.65
CA VAL A 127 3.14 15.84 -6.21
C VAL A 127 3.30 16.05 -4.70
N GLN A 128 2.93 17.24 -4.21
CA GLN A 128 2.98 17.55 -2.78
C GLN A 128 2.07 16.62 -1.94
N ALA A 129 0.89 16.29 -2.47
CA ALA A 129 -0.03 15.38 -1.80
C ALA A 129 0.52 13.96 -1.72
N VAL A 130 1.23 13.48 -2.76
CA VAL A 130 1.91 12.19 -2.72
C VAL A 130 3.07 12.20 -1.71
N GLU A 131 3.89 13.25 -1.70
CA GLU A 131 4.98 13.41 -0.73
C GLU A 131 4.44 13.41 0.72
N LEU A 132 3.36 14.17 0.97
CA LEU A 132 2.71 14.20 2.29
C LEU A 132 2.12 12.84 2.68
N PHE A 133 1.54 12.11 1.73
CA PHE A 133 1.07 10.74 1.99
C PHE A 133 2.22 9.81 2.37
N ILE A 134 3.36 9.89 1.66
CA ILE A 134 4.57 9.11 1.94
C ILE A 134 5.05 9.39 3.38
N ASP A 135 5.14 10.67 3.77
CA ASP A 135 5.53 11.05 5.13
C ASP A 135 4.59 10.44 6.19
N ARG A 136 3.27 10.57 5.99
CA ARG A 136 2.26 10.00 6.91
C ARG A 136 2.33 8.47 6.97
N ALA A 137 2.56 7.81 5.84
CA ALA A 137 2.68 6.35 5.77
C ALA A 137 3.95 5.86 6.49
N ASN A 138 5.06 6.59 6.36
CA ASN A 138 6.29 6.31 7.10
C ASN A 138 6.11 6.47 8.61
N ASP A 139 5.54 7.60 9.07
CA ASP A 139 5.25 7.84 10.49
C ASP A 139 4.36 6.72 11.06
N ARG A 140 3.36 6.29 10.29
CA ARG A 140 2.46 5.20 10.68
C ARG A 140 3.20 3.85 10.75
N LEU A 141 4.06 3.52 9.78
CA LEU A 141 4.87 2.29 9.82
C LEU A 141 5.78 2.26 11.03
N GLU A 142 6.45 3.37 11.36
CA GLU A 142 7.31 3.46 12.54
C GLU A 142 6.51 3.20 13.82
N ALA A 143 5.30 3.79 13.92
CA ALA A 143 4.41 3.56 15.05
C ALA A 143 3.96 2.09 15.16
N LEU A 144 3.59 1.45 14.04
CA LEU A 144 3.22 0.03 14.02
C LEU A 144 4.39 -0.88 14.41
N GLN A 145 5.58 -0.61 13.91
CA GLN A 145 6.79 -1.34 14.27
C GLN A 145 7.10 -1.21 15.76
N ALA A 146 6.88 -0.03 16.35
CA ALA A 146 7.00 0.17 17.79
C ALA A 146 5.94 -0.64 18.57
N CYS A 147 4.69 -0.69 18.11
CA CYS A 147 3.66 -1.54 18.70
C CYS A 147 4.06 -3.02 18.69
N GLN A 148 4.50 -3.54 17.54
CA GLN A 148 4.94 -4.94 17.42
C GLN A 148 6.12 -5.26 18.35
N ARG A 149 7.14 -4.38 18.38
CA ARG A 149 8.34 -4.56 19.22
C ARG A 149 8.02 -4.57 20.71
N GLU A 150 7.04 -3.78 21.12
CA GLU A 150 6.60 -3.67 22.51
C GLU A 150 5.47 -4.65 22.88
N GLY A 151 4.97 -5.43 21.92
CA GLY A 151 3.84 -6.35 22.12
C GLY A 151 2.53 -5.63 22.46
N ARG A 152 2.33 -4.41 21.92
CA ARG A 152 1.13 -3.59 22.11
C ARG A 152 0.18 -3.71 20.91
N VAL A 153 -1.11 -3.57 21.17
CA VAL A 153 -2.12 -3.42 20.11
C VAL A 153 -1.99 -2.04 19.43
N ALA A 154 -2.44 -1.95 18.18
CA ALA A 154 -2.30 -0.77 17.34
C ALA A 154 -3.55 0.12 17.30
N ASP A 155 -4.46 0.00 18.26
CA ASP A 155 -5.75 0.72 18.26
C ASP A 155 -5.61 2.25 18.22
N ASP A 156 -4.53 2.77 18.82
CA ASP A 156 -4.24 4.21 18.88
C ASP A 156 -3.41 4.71 17.69
N VAL A 157 -3.01 3.83 16.76
CA VAL A 157 -2.23 4.22 15.58
C VAL A 157 -3.17 4.86 14.55
N PRO A 158 -2.94 6.12 14.13
CA PRO A 158 -3.85 6.81 13.22
C PRO A 158 -4.05 6.09 11.89
N SER A 159 -5.26 6.19 11.31
CA SER A 159 -5.56 5.70 9.96
C SER A 159 -4.94 6.59 8.89
N LEU A 160 -4.75 6.03 7.68
CA LEU A 160 -4.36 6.79 6.47
C LEU A 160 -5.56 7.25 5.63
N GLU A 161 -6.80 6.98 6.04
CA GLU A 161 -8.01 7.35 5.29
C GLU A 161 -8.02 8.83 4.90
N ASP A 162 -7.85 9.75 5.85
CA ASP A 162 -7.81 11.20 5.58
C ASP A 162 -6.68 11.57 4.59
N ALA A 163 -5.53 10.90 4.69
CA ALA A 163 -4.42 11.13 3.77
C ALA A 163 -4.71 10.62 2.34
N CYS A 164 -5.44 9.51 2.22
CA CYS A 164 -5.94 9.03 0.94
C CYS A 164 -6.99 9.97 0.35
N GLU A 165 -7.88 10.53 1.16
CA GLU A 165 -8.85 11.52 0.71
C GLU A 165 -8.15 12.78 0.16
N ASP A 166 -7.23 13.36 0.94
CA ASP A 166 -6.42 14.52 0.53
C ASP A 166 -5.68 14.27 -0.80
N LEU A 167 -5.04 13.09 -0.91
CA LEU A 167 -4.32 12.68 -2.12
C LEU A 167 -5.25 12.49 -3.31
N SER A 168 -6.36 11.79 -3.11
CA SER A 168 -7.37 11.54 -4.14
C SER A 168 -7.91 12.85 -4.71
N ASP A 169 -8.18 13.83 -3.85
CA ASP A 169 -8.72 15.13 -4.26
C ASP A 169 -7.69 15.92 -5.06
N ALA A 170 -6.43 15.94 -4.63
CA ALA A 170 -5.34 16.59 -5.36
C ALA A 170 -5.09 15.95 -6.75
N LEU A 171 -5.20 14.62 -6.85
CA LEU A 171 -5.09 13.89 -8.12
C LEU A 171 -6.27 14.19 -9.05
N ALA A 172 -7.49 14.26 -8.51
CA ALA A 172 -8.68 14.56 -9.29
C ALA A 172 -8.64 15.98 -9.89
N GLU A 173 -8.17 16.97 -9.11
CA GLU A 173 -7.98 18.35 -9.57
C GLU A 173 -6.93 18.46 -10.67
N ALA A 174 -5.86 17.66 -10.60
CA ALA A 174 -4.82 17.63 -11.61
C ALA A 174 -5.23 16.89 -12.92
N GLY A 175 -6.39 16.23 -12.94
CA GLY A 175 -7.01 15.62 -14.11
C GLY A 175 -6.47 14.23 -14.49
N PRO A 176 -6.91 13.63 -15.63
CA PRO A 176 -6.61 12.24 -16.02
C PRO A 176 -5.16 11.98 -16.46
N VAL A 177 -4.20 12.83 -16.08
CA VAL A 177 -2.80 12.73 -16.48
C VAL A 177 -2.10 11.53 -15.82
N PHE A 178 -2.64 10.96 -14.74
CA PHE A 178 -1.86 10.05 -13.87
C PHE A 178 -2.03 8.55 -14.13
N MET A 179 -3.06 8.11 -14.86
CA MET A 179 -3.35 6.68 -15.01
C MET A 179 -3.25 6.20 -16.46
N VAL A 180 -2.03 6.08 -16.97
CA VAL A 180 -1.75 5.07 -18.00
C VAL A 180 -1.18 3.87 -17.26
N TRP A 181 -2.04 2.89 -17.01
CA TRP A 181 -1.65 1.57 -16.50
C TRP A 181 -0.63 0.95 -17.48
N PRO A 182 0.47 0.33 -17.02
CA PRO A 182 1.40 -0.32 -17.94
C PRO A 182 0.73 -1.60 -18.49
N TYR A 183 -0.02 -1.46 -19.58
CA TYR A 183 -0.32 -2.60 -20.43
C TYR A 183 0.88 -2.87 -21.32
N ALA A 184 1.41 -4.09 -21.16
CA ALA A 184 2.20 -4.87 -22.10
C ALA A 184 3.52 -4.26 -22.60
N LYS A 185 4.61 -5.03 -22.43
CA LYS A 185 5.80 -4.94 -23.28
C LYS A 185 5.35 -4.80 -24.75
N PRO A 186 5.89 -3.87 -25.56
CA PRO A 186 5.70 -3.96 -27.00
C PRO A 186 6.26 -5.30 -27.48
N GLU A 187 5.47 -6.07 -28.23
CA GLU A 187 5.99 -7.22 -28.96
C GLU A 187 7.13 -6.76 -29.88
N PRO A 188 8.25 -7.50 -29.96
CA PRO A 188 9.34 -7.13 -30.84
C PRO A 188 8.91 -7.21 -32.30
N ALA A 189 9.34 -6.21 -33.07
CA ALA A 189 9.15 -6.09 -34.51
C ALA A 189 9.85 -7.19 -35.32
#